data_AF-A0A7C5Y4Z1-F1
#
_entry.id   AF-A0A7C5Y4Z1-F1
#
_cell.length_a   1.000
_cell.length_b   1.000
_cell.length_c   1.000
_cell.angle_alpha   90.00
_cell.angle_beta   90.00
_cell.angle_gamma   90.00
#
_symmetry.space_group_name_H-M   'P 1'
#
loop_
_entity.id
_entity.type
_entity.pdbx_description
1 polymer ?
#
loop_
_entity_poly.entity_id
_entity_poly.type
_entity_poly.pdbx_seq_one_letter_code
_entity_poly.pdbx_strand_id
1 'polypeptide(L)'
;MVVFTIRGKIFEISRGDLEHVLENLDPEPLRGRAKYYIEYNGKKYHIKQVISAVTGLPRIAFTAMHAYRILTTLGFEVKELGSEESM
;
A
#
# COMPACT_ATOMS: atom_id res chain seq x y z
N MET A 1 -5.78 5.25 -13.09
CA MET A 1 -6.74 4.16 -12.80
C MET A 1 -6.15 2.88 -13.32
N VAL A 2 -6.21 1.79 -12.55
CA VAL A 2 -5.61 0.51 -12.89
C VAL A 2 -6.59 -0.61 -12.58
N VAL A 3 -6.56 -1.65 -13.42
CA VAL A 3 -7.33 -2.88 -13.22
C VAL A 3 -6.36 -3.98 -12.82
N PHE A 4 -6.63 -4.68 -11.73
CA PHE A 4 -5.81 -5.80 -11.30
C PHE A 4 -6.65 -6.95 -10.76
N THR A 5 -6.10 -8.16 -10.83
CA THR A 5 -6.75 -9.37 -10.34
C THR A 5 -6.03 -9.90 -9.10
N ILE A 6 -6.74 -10.02 -7.98
CA ILE A 6 -6.26 -10.69 -6.77
C ILE A 6 -7.18 -11.88 -6.49
N ARG A 7 -6.62 -13.09 -6.52
CA ARG A 7 -7.36 -14.36 -6.29
C ARG A 7 -8.63 -14.50 -7.15
N GLY A 8 -8.54 -14.13 -8.43
CA GLY A 8 -9.67 -14.21 -9.36
C GLY A 8 -10.74 -13.13 -9.18
N LYS A 9 -10.58 -12.20 -8.22
CA LYS A 9 -11.41 -11.00 -8.12
C LYS A 9 -10.74 -9.84 -8.84
N ILE A 10 -11.51 -9.16 -9.69
CA ILE A 10 -11.08 -7.97 -10.41
C ILE A 10 -11.34 -6.76 -9.53
N PHE A 11 -10.34 -5.89 -9.42
CA PHE A 11 -10.44 -4.61 -8.74
C PHE A 11 -10.05 -3.51 -9.71
N GLU A 12 -10.80 -2.43 -9.65
CA GLU A 12 -10.62 -1.23 -10.43
C GLU A 12 -10.35 -0.11 -9.44
N ILE A 13 -9.10 0.39 -9.42
CA ILE A 13 -8.65 1.33 -8.40
C ILE A 13 -7.95 2.50 -9.07
N SER A 14 -8.29 3.70 -8.64
CA SER A 14 -7.64 4.94 -8.99
C SER A 14 -6.74 5.44 -7.86
N ARG A 15 -5.94 6.46 -8.17
CA ARG A 15 -5.15 7.15 -7.15
C ARG A 15 -6.05 7.86 -6.14
N GLY A 16 -7.15 8.45 -6.60
CA GLY A 16 -8.12 9.13 -5.74
C GLY A 16 -8.79 8.19 -4.73
N ASP A 17 -9.08 6.95 -5.12
CA ASP A 17 -9.61 5.94 -4.19
C ASP A 17 -8.63 5.64 -3.06
N LEU A 18 -7.33 5.57 -3.38
CA LEU A 18 -6.29 5.39 -2.37
C LEU A 18 -6.14 6.60 -1.46
N GLU A 19 -6.13 7.81 -2.02
CA GLU A 19 -6.03 9.06 -1.25
C GLU A 19 -7.21 9.20 -0.28
N HIS A 20 -8.44 8.94 -0.73
CA HIS A 20 -9.63 8.98 0.12
C HIS A 20 -9.60 7.96 1.27
N VAL A 21 -9.06 6.77 1.02
CA VAL A 21 -8.83 5.76 2.07
C VAL A 21 -7.75 6.25 3.05
N LEU A 22 -6.66 6.83 2.56
CA LEU A 22 -5.54 7.31 3.39
C LEU A 22 -5.94 8.47 4.31
N GLU A 23 -6.85 9.35 3.88
CA GLU A 23 -7.40 10.43 4.70
C GLU A 23 -8.07 9.93 5.99
N ASN A 24 -8.71 8.75 5.91
CA ASN A 24 -9.48 8.16 7.02
C ASN A 24 -8.77 6.99 7.70
N LEU A 25 -7.59 6.60 7.21
CA LEU A 25 -6.83 5.46 7.70
C LEU A 25 -5.78 5.91 8.73
N ASP A 26 -5.81 5.30 9.91
CA ASP A 26 -4.72 5.45 10.87
C ASP A 26 -3.54 4.56 10.51
N PRO A 27 -2.31 5.12 10.42
CA PRO A 27 -1.13 4.34 10.06
C PRO A 27 -0.82 3.30 11.14
N GLU A 28 -0.56 2.07 10.71
CA GLU A 28 -0.10 1.04 11.63
C GLU A 28 1.40 1.18 11.91
N PRO A 29 1.87 0.82 13.11
CA PRO A 29 3.29 0.78 13.41
C PRO A 29 4.05 -0.09 12.41
N LEU A 30 5.07 0.48 11.77
CA LEU A 30 6.01 -0.28 10.95
C LEU A 30 6.91 -1.13 11.87
N ARG A 31 6.46 -2.35 12.17
CA ARG A 31 7.18 -3.31 13.03
C ARG A 31 7.38 -4.65 12.34
N GLY A 32 8.42 -5.37 12.77
CA GLY A 32 8.68 -6.74 12.32
C GLY A 32 8.97 -6.82 10.82
N ARG A 33 8.13 -7.53 10.07
CA ARG A 33 8.31 -7.78 8.61
C ARG A 33 7.76 -6.66 7.72
N ALA A 34 7.21 -5.58 8.29
CA ALA A 34 6.67 -4.43 7.57
C ALA A 34 7.80 -3.52 7.05
N LYS A 35 8.53 -3.99 6.04
CA LYS A 35 9.68 -3.28 5.47
C LYS A 35 9.29 -2.16 4.52
N TYR A 36 8.20 -2.31 3.77
CA TYR A 36 7.84 -1.38 2.71
C TYR A 36 6.66 -0.50 3.10
N TYR A 37 6.77 0.79 2.81
CA TYR A 37 5.77 1.78 3.16
C TYR A 37 5.64 2.88 2.09
N ILE A 38 4.52 3.60 2.11
CA ILE A 38 4.35 4.87 1.39
C ILE A 38 4.25 5.99 2.42
N GLU A 39 4.58 7.21 2.00
CA GLU A 39 4.32 8.42 2.77
C GLU A 39 3.16 9.19 2.18
N TYR A 40 2.22 9.60 3.03
CA TYR A 40 1.09 10.43 2.65
C TYR A 40 0.74 11.37 3.80
N ASN A 41 0.67 12.68 3.53
CA ASN A 41 0.42 13.72 4.54
C ASN A 41 1.28 13.60 5.81
N GLY A 42 2.58 13.32 5.65
CA GLY A 42 3.54 13.18 6.75
C GLY A 42 3.42 11.88 7.56
N LYS A 43 2.53 10.96 7.18
CA LYS A 43 2.33 9.66 7.83
C LYS A 43 2.89 8.52 6.97
N LYS A 44 3.45 7.50 7.63
CA LYS A 44 3.98 6.29 6.96
C LYS A 44 2.95 5.17 7.01
N TYR A 45 2.58 4.63 5.86
CA TYR A 45 1.59 3.57 5.72
C TYR A 45 2.22 2.32 5.14
N HIS A 46 2.06 1.18 5.82
CA HIS A 46 2.56 -0.09 5.29
C HIS A 46 1.83 -0.47 3.99
N ILE A 47 2.56 -0.90 2.96
CA ILE A 47 1.96 -1.11 1.63
C ILE A 47 0.78 -2.09 1.64
N LYS A 48 0.83 -3.15 2.47
CA LYS A 48 -0.28 -4.12 2.56
C LYS A 48 -1.46 -3.59 3.38
N GLN A 49 -1.23 -2.64 4.27
CA GLN A 49 -2.31 -1.98 5.00
C GLN A 49 -3.17 -1.20 4.01
N VAL A 50 -2.53 -0.39 3.17
CA VAL A 50 -3.19 0.45 2.17
C VAL A 50 -4.04 -0.39 1.21
N ILE A 51 -3.48 -1.47 0.66
CA ILE A 51 -4.23 -2.35 -0.24
C ILE A 51 -5.37 -3.08 0.49
N SER A 52 -5.16 -3.50 1.74
CA SER A 52 -6.22 -4.15 2.52
C SER A 52 -7.38 -3.19 2.78
N ALA A 53 -7.09 -1.92 3.07
CA ALA A 53 -8.10 -0.90 3.32
C ALA A 53 -8.92 -0.56 2.07
N VAL A 54 -8.28 -0.37 0.91
CA VAL A 54 -9.00 -0.01 -0.33
C VAL A 54 -9.74 -1.19 -0.97
N THR A 55 -9.27 -2.43 -0.80
CA THR A 55 -9.89 -3.62 -1.42
C THR A 55 -10.84 -4.37 -0.49
N GLY A 56 -10.79 -4.09 0.81
CA GLY A 56 -11.44 -4.91 1.85
C GLY A 56 -10.88 -6.33 1.98
N LEU A 57 -9.82 -6.69 1.23
CA LEU A 57 -9.23 -8.03 1.31
C LEU A 57 -8.35 -8.17 2.55
N PRO A 58 -8.36 -9.35 3.20
CA PRO A 58 -7.41 -9.61 4.28
C PRO A 58 -5.99 -9.66 3.71
N ARG A 59 -4.98 -9.24 4.48
CA ARG A 59 -3.58 -9.20 4.03
C ARG A 59 -3.02 -10.54 3.58
N ILE A 60 -3.56 -11.65 4.07
CA ILE A 60 -3.16 -13.00 3.62
C ILE A 60 -3.62 -13.29 2.19
N ALA A 61 -4.56 -12.49 1.65
CA ALA A 61 -5.09 -12.65 0.31
C ALA A 61 -4.10 -12.28 -0.80
N PHE A 62 -3.09 -11.47 -0.49
CA PHE A 62 -2.14 -10.95 -1.47
C PHE A 62 -0.72 -10.81 -0.89
N THR A 63 0.26 -10.75 -1.79
CA THR A 63 1.67 -10.62 -1.44
C THR A 63 2.08 -9.16 -1.26
N ALA A 64 3.21 -8.91 -0.62
CA ALA A 64 3.79 -7.56 -0.57
C ALA A 64 4.10 -7.03 -1.99
N MET A 65 4.53 -7.91 -2.90
CA MET A 65 4.81 -7.57 -4.29
C MET A 65 3.57 -7.11 -5.06
N HIS A 66 2.39 -7.70 -4.79
CA HIS A 66 1.13 -7.19 -5.35
C HIS A 66 0.91 -5.73 -4.93
N ALA A 67 1.06 -5.46 -3.63
CA ALA A 67 0.87 -4.11 -3.10
C ALA A 67 1.88 -3.12 -3.67
N TYR A 68 3.16 -3.50 -3.73
CA TYR A 68 4.21 -2.69 -4.34
C TYR A 68 3.86 -2.29 -5.77
N ARG A 69 3.49 -3.26 -6.62
CA ARG A 69 3.16 -3.01 -8.03
C ARG A 69 1.93 -2.11 -8.19
N ILE A 70 0.87 -2.35 -7.41
CA ILE A 70 -0.35 -1.53 -7.49
C ILE A 70 -0.06 -0.08 -7.11
N LEU A 71 0.64 0.13 -5.98
CA LEU A 71 0.95 1.47 -5.48
C LEU A 71 1.88 2.24 -6.43
N THR A 72 2.95 1.60 -6.91
CA THR A 72 3.88 2.22 -7.87
C THR A 72 3.22 2.52 -9.21
N THR A 73 2.34 1.65 -9.71
CA THR A 73 1.59 1.91 -10.95
C THR A 73 0.62 3.10 -10.79
N LEU A 74 0.11 3.32 -9.57
CA LEU A 74 -0.73 4.48 -9.23
C LEU A 74 0.08 5.74 -8.89
N GLY A 75 1.41 5.69 -9.03
CA GLY A 75 2.30 6.84 -8.85
C GLY A 75 2.63 7.16 -7.40
N PHE A 76 2.49 6.20 -6.48
CA PHE A 76 3.00 6.33 -5.12
C PHE A 76 4.47 5.88 -5.06
N GLU A 77 5.27 6.64 -4.33
CA GLU A 77 6.64 6.26 -3.99
C GLU A 77 6.62 5.25 -2.84
N VAL A 78 7.18 4.06 -3.09
CA VAL A 78 7.33 3.02 -2.07
C VAL A 78 8.76 3.03 -1.54
N LYS A 79 8.90 3.28 -0.23
CA LYS A 79 10.17 3.32 0.50
C LYS A 79 10.36 2.03 1.30
N GLU A 80 11.61 1.72 1.64
CA GLU A 80 11.98 0.59 2.49
C GLU A 80 12.59 1.08 3.82
N LEU A 81 12.12 0.49 4.91
CA LEU A 81 12.58 0.77 6.27
C LEU A 81 14.00 0.20 6.44
N GLY A 82 14.97 1.06 6.75
CA GLY A 82 16.38 0.70 6.91
C GLY A 82 17.27 1.00 5.71
N SER A 83 16.72 1.52 4.60
CA SER A 83 17.51 1.99 3.45
C SER A 83 18.03 3.42 3.61
N GLU A 84 17.61 4.12 4.66
CA GLU A 84 17.97 5.53 4.94
C GLU A 84 19.21 5.68 5.85
N GLU A 85 19.83 4.58 6.31
CA GLU A 85 21.05 4.59 7.15
C GLU A 85 22.36 4.40 6.36
N SER A 86 22.35 4.64 5.05
CA SER A 86 23.57 4.52 4.22
C SER A 86 23.69 5.71 3.26
N MET A 87 23.85 6.91 3.81
CA MET A 87 24.50 8.04 3.16
C MET A 87 25.40 8.77 4.15
#